data_AF-A0A520GZH4-F1
#
_entry.id   AF-A0A520GZH4-F1
#
_cell.length_a   1.000
_cell.length_b   1.000
_cell.length_c   1.000
_cell.angle_alpha   90.00
_cell.angle_beta   90.00
_cell.angle_gamma   90.00
#
_symmetry.space_group_name_H-M   'P 1'
#
loop_
_entity.id
_entity.type
_entity.pdbx_description
1 polymer ?
#
loop_
_entity_poly.entity_id
_entity_poly.type
_entity_poly.pdbx_seq_one_letter_code
_entity_poly.pdbx_strand_id
1 'polypeptide(L)'
;MRLHGIMMAMLVAASPVAVVAAAPECAGPVAACTRAAPGAVALLAPGRATLIALDAAEDAGVRRAASDLVGDLVAVGGGTVRLADKAAAGTTVIAGTLGSSLIEALIRAGKIDVGGLTGQWEGYVEQVVERPLPGV
;
A
#
# COMPACT_ATOMS: atom_id res chain seq x y z
N MET A 1 69.56 33.66 21.49
CA MET A 1 68.29 34.31 21.09
C MET A 1 67.80 33.64 19.82
N ARG A 2 66.54 33.16 19.82
CA ARG A 2 65.70 32.79 18.65
C ARG A 2 66.07 31.49 17.93
N LEU A 3 65.17 30.57 17.64
CA LEU A 3 63.77 30.32 18.01
C LEU A 3 63.49 28.87 17.55
N HIS A 4 62.92 28.02 18.41
CA HIS A 4 62.51 26.66 18.04
C HIS A 4 61.23 26.74 17.18
N GLY A 5 61.32 26.38 15.90
CA GLY A 5 60.17 26.28 15.01
C GLY A 5 59.48 24.92 15.18
N ILE A 6 58.43 24.88 15.99
CA ILE A 6 57.55 23.71 16.11
C ILE A 6 56.64 23.71 14.87
N MET A 7 56.91 22.80 13.93
CA MET A 7 56.06 22.55 12.76
C MET A 7 54.84 21.74 13.22
N MET A 8 53.76 22.44 13.56
CA MET A 8 52.47 21.86 13.94
C MET A 8 51.77 21.35 12.66
N ALA A 9 51.88 20.04 12.41
CA ALA A 9 51.15 19.37 11.34
C ALA A 9 49.65 19.34 11.69
N MET A 10 48.86 20.20 11.06
CA MET A 10 47.40 20.13 11.11
C MET A 10 46.92 18.95 10.28
N LEU A 11 46.50 17.87 10.95
CA LEU A 11 45.82 16.74 10.35
C LEU A 11 44.33 17.11 10.19
N VAL A 12 43.90 17.44 8.97
CA VAL A 12 42.48 17.70 8.67
C VAL A 12 41.77 16.36 8.49
N ALA A 13 41.02 15.93 9.52
CA ALA A 13 40.14 14.77 9.41
C ALA A 13 38.91 15.15 8.57
N ALA A 14 38.88 14.74 7.31
CA ALA A 14 37.70 14.86 6.46
C ALA A 14 36.70 13.76 6.85
N SER A 15 35.79 14.09 7.78
CA SER A 15 34.66 13.21 8.10
C SER A 15 33.69 13.17 6.90
N PRO A 16 33.33 11.98 6.38
CA PRO A 16 32.31 11.89 5.34
C PRO A 16 30.97 12.32 5.95
N VAL A 17 30.43 13.42 5.44
CA VAL A 17 29.04 13.80 5.72
C VAL A 17 28.17 12.77 5.01
N ALA A 18 27.66 11.79 5.76
CA ALA A 18 26.61 10.92 5.28
C ALA A 18 25.37 11.77 5.05
N VAL A 19 25.07 12.08 3.79
CA VAL A 19 23.78 12.66 3.42
C VAL A 19 22.75 11.56 3.62
N VAL A 20 22.06 11.59 4.76
CA VAL A 20 20.85 10.81 4.97
C VAL A 20 19.82 11.40 4.01
N ALA A 21 19.54 10.71 2.92
CA ALA A 21 18.41 11.05 2.07
C ALA A 21 17.15 10.90 2.92
N ALA A 22 16.51 12.02 3.26
CA ALA A 22 15.21 12.00 3.90
C ALA A 22 14.26 11.18 3.02
N ALA A 23 13.67 10.13 3.59
CA ALA A 23 12.53 9.49 2.95
C ALA A 23 11.47 10.58 2.74
N PRO A 24 10.79 10.62 1.58
CA PRO A 24 9.77 11.64 1.35
C PRO A 24 8.76 11.56 2.49
N GLU A 25 8.50 12.69 3.14
CA GLU A 25 7.51 12.80 4.21
C GLU A 25 6.11 12.57 3.60
N CYS A 26 5.71 11.31 3.47
CA CYS A 26 4.31 10.90 3.46
C CYS A 26 3.77 10.84 4.91
N ALA A 27 4.30 11.69 5.80
CA ALA A 27 3.98 11.71 7.22
C ALA A 27 2.73 12.57 7.45
N GLY A 28 1.57 11.94 7.31
CA GLY A 28 0.27 12.50 7.66
C GLY A 28 -0.78 11.38 7.63
N PRO A 29 -1.88 11.50 8.39
CA PRO A 29 -2.90 10.46 8.47
C PRO A 29 -3.58 10.17 7.11
N VAL A 30 -3.50 11.11 6.16
CA VAL A 30 -3.89 10.92 4.75
C VAL A 30 -2.90 11.72 3.88
N ALA A 31 -2.06 11.03 3.11
CA ALA A 31 -1.12 11.66 2.19
C ALA A 31 -1.12 10.93 0.84
N ALA A 32 -1.34 11.69 -0.25
CA ALA A 32 -1.11 11.17 -1.61
C ALA A 32 0.37 11.30 -1.94
N CYS A 33 1.06 10.17 -2.09
CA CYS A 33 2.48 10.16 -2.46
C CYS A 33 2.63 10.27 -3.98
N THR A 34 3.46 11.19 -4.45
CA THR A 34 3.80 11.33 -5.88
C THR A 34 4.86 10.34 -6.34
N ARG A 35 5.38 9.51 -5.43
CA ARG A 35 6.40 8.48 -5.68
C ARG A 35 5.99 7.18 -5.03
N ALA A 36 6.38 6.07 -5.65
CA ALA A 36 6.19 4.75 -5.06
C ALA A 36 6.99 4.60 -3.75
N ALA A 37 6.42 3.89 -2.79
CA ALA A 37 7.06 3.53 -1.53
C ALA A 37 7.17 2.00 -1.44
N PRO A 38 8.26 1.44 -0.87
CA PRO A 38 8.36 0.02 -0.60
C PRO A 38 7.20 -0.48 0.27
N GLY A 39 6.61 -1.61 -0.10
CA GLY A 39 5.48 -2.20 0.61
C GLY A 39 4.12 -1.50 0.42
N ALA A 40 4.05 -0.42 -0.38
CA ALA A 40 2.80 0.27 -0.69
C ALA A 40 2.17 -0.24 -1.99
N VAL A 41 0.85 -0.21 -2.07
CA VAL A 41 0.09 -0.41 -3.31
C VAL A 41 -0.31 0.94 -3.87
N ALA A 42 0.15 1.25 -5.08
CA ALA A 42 -0.26 2.47 -5.76
C ALA A 42 -1.67 2.29 -6.36
N LEU A 43 -2.70 2.72 -5.63
CA LEU A 43 -4.11 2.63 -6.06
C LEU A 43 -4.45 3.55 -7.24
N LEU A 44 -3.73 4.65 -7.41
CA LEU A 44 -3.90 5.60 -8.51
C LEU A 44 -2.54 5.88 -9.12
N ALA A 45 -2.34 5.47 -10.38
CA ALA A 45 -1.13 5.76 -11.13
C ALA A 45 -1.45 6.03 -12.61
N PRO A 46 -0.77 6.99 -13.25
CA PRO A 46 -1.00 7.29 -14.67
C PRO A 46 -0.85 6.05 -15.55
N GLY A 47 -1.82 5.84 -16.45
CA GLY A 47 -1.79 4.74 -17.42
C GLY A 47 -2.06 3.34 -16.85
N ARG A 48 -2.32 3.21 -15.54
CA ARG A 48 -2.67 1.93 -14.91
C ARG A 48 -4.11 1.92 -14.44
N ALA A 49 -4.83 0.87 -14.80
CA ALA A 49 -6.16 0.63 -14.28
C ALA A 49 -6.09 -0.02 -12.89
N THR A 50 -7.04 0.34 -12.02
CA THR A 50 -7.21 -0.26 -10.70
C THR A 50 -8.54 -1.01 -10.68
N LEU A 51 -8.48 -2.25 -10.21
CA LEU A 51 -9.65 -3.10 -10.06
C LEU A 51 -10.10 -3.12 -8.60
N ILE A 52 -11.39 -3.00 -8.38
CA ILE A 52 -12.03 -3.36 -7.11
C ILE A 52 -12.71 -4.71 -7.36
N ALA A 53 -12.21 -5.77 -6.74
CA ALA A 53 -12.69 -7.14 -6.95
C ALA A 53 -13.48 -7.61 -5.72
N LEU A 54 -14.69 -8.09 -5.99
CA LEU A 54 -15.58 -8.75 -5.03
C LEU A 54 -15.97 -10.11 -5.58
N ASP A 55 -16.44 -11.01 -4.71
CA ASP A 55 -17.21 -12.16 -5.18
C ASP A 55 -18.56 -11.72 -5.75
N ALA A 56 -19.00 -12.39 -6.81
CA ALA A 56 -20.30 -12.13 -7.44
C ALA A 56 -21.47 -12.18 -6.44
N ALA A 57 -21.39 -13.07 -5.46
CA ALA A 57 -22.41 -13.35 -4.46
C ALA A 57 -22.29 -12.53 -3.16
N GLU A 58 -21.41 -11.53 -3.11
CA GLU A 58 -21.35 -10.62 -1.95
C GLU A 58 -22.67 -9.89 -1.72
N ASP A 59 -22.90 -9.51 -0.46
CA ASP A 59 -24.09 -8.76 -0.05
C ASP A 59 -24.25 -7.44 -0.84
N ALA A 60 -25.50 -7.03 -1.05
CA ALA A 60 -25.81 -5.82 -1.80
C ALA A 60 -25.20 -4.55 -1.18
N GLY A 61 -25.06 -4.50 0.15
CA GLY A 61 -24.39 -3.43 0.87
C GLY A 61 -22.89 -3.37 0.59
N VAL A 62 -22.21 -4.52 0.60
CA VAL A 62 -20.77 -4.63 0.24
C VAL A 62 -20.56 -4.19 -1.21
N ARG A 63 -21.42 -4.64 -2.13
CA ARG A 63 -21.36 -4.25 -3.54
C ARG A 63 -21.60 -2.76 -3.74
N ARG A 64 -22.54 -2.16 -3.00
CA ARG A 64 -22.76 -0.71 -3.02
C ARG A 64 -21.51 0.02 -2.54
N ALA A 65 -20.97 -0.34 -1.38
CA ALA A 65 -19.77 0.29 -0.84
C ALA A 65 -18.57 0.19 -1.80
N ALA A 66 -18.38 -0.94 -2.47
CA ALA A 66 -17.34 -1.08 -3.47
C ALA A 66 -17.58 -0.23 -4.73
N SER A 67 -18.84 -0.06 -5.14
CA SER A 67 -19.20 0.87 -6.22
C SER A 67 -18.94 2.32 -5.82
N ASP A 68 -19.22 2.69 -4.58
CA ASP A 68 -18.96 4.03 -4.05
C ASP A 68 -17.44 4.28 -4.00
N LEU A 69 -16.65 3.30 -3.57
CA LEU A 69 -15.18 3.36 -3.60
C LEU A 69 -14.62 3.59 -5.01
N VAL A 70 -15.22 2.97 -6.04
CA VAL A 70 -14.86 3.27 -7.44
C VAL A 70 -15.08 4.74 -7.75
N GLY A 71 -16.25 5.28 -7.36
CA GLY A 71 -16.59 6.70 -7.54
C GLY A 71 -15.61 7.62 -6.81
N ASP A 72 -15.28 7.30 -5.56
CA ASP A 72 -14.37 8.08 -4.72
C ASP A 72 -12.95 8.13 -5.30
N LEU A 73 -12.40 6.98 -5.72
CA LEU A 73 -11.06 6.93 -6.32
C LEU A 73 -10.99 7.71 -7.63
N VAL A 74 -12.05 7.64 -8.46
CA VAL A 74 -12.15 8.44 -9.68
C VAL A 74 -12.24 9.93 -9.35
N ALA A 75 -13.01 10.32 -8.33
CA ALA A 75 -13.14 11.71 -7.92
C ALA A 75 -11.84 12.29 -7.35
N VAL A 76 -11.05 11.47 -6.62
CA VAL A 76 -9.83 11.91 -5.94
C VAL A 76 -8.65 12.09 -6.89
N GLY A 77 -8.40 11.15 -7.80
CA GLY A 77 -7.19 11.22 -8.65
C GLY A 77 -7.43 10.91 -10.12
N GLY A 78 -8.69 10.74 -10.54
CA GLY A 78 -9.03 10.33 -11.89
C GLY A 78 -8.52 8.93 -12.24
N GLY A 79 -8.48 8.63 -13.53
CA GLY A 79 -7.98 7.35 -14.04
C GLY A 79 -9.06 6.30 -14.26
N THR A 80 -8.63 5.06 -14.51
CA THR A 80 -9.52 3.94 -14.84
C THR A 80 -9.67 3.03 -13.63
N VAL A 81 -10.74 3.23 -12.87
CA VAL A 81 -11.12 2.35 -11.75
C VAL A 81 -12.40 1.62 -12.11
N ARG A 82 -12.45 0.30 -11.85
CA ARG A 82 -13.60 -0.53 -12.24
C ARG A 82 -13.90 -1.57 -11.16
N LEU A 83 -15.19 -1.80 -10.91
CA LEU A 83 -15.68 -2.92 -10.13
C LEU A 83 -15.67 -4.19 -10.99
N ALA A 84 -15.27 -5.31 -10.40
CA ALA A 84 -15.24 -6.63 -11.04
C ALA A 84 -15.74 -7.71 -10.08
N ASP A 85 -16.44 -8.72 -10.62
CA ASP A 85 -16.95 -9.87 -9.86
C ASP A 85 -15.89 -10.98 -9.65
N LYS A 86 -14.65 -10.69 -10.03
CA LYS A 86 -13.48 -11.53 -9.81
C LYS A 86 -12.22 -10.69 -9.91
N ALA A 87 -11.19 -11.08 -9.18
CA ALA A 87 -9.87 -10.51 -9.36
C ALA A 87 -9.31 -10.86 -10.75
N ALA A 88 -8.56 -9.94 -11.32
CA ALA A 88 -7.84 -10.14 -12.58
C ALA A 88 -6.44 -9.53 -12.45
N ALA A 89 -5.55 -9.89 -13.38
CA ALA A 89 -4.16 -9.48 -13.30
C ALA A 89 -4.00 -7.95 -13.25
N GLY A 90 -3.02 -7.50 -12.47
CA GLY A 90 -2.76 -6.09 -12.21
C GLY A 90 -3.19 -5.65 -10.81
N THR A 91 -3.14 -4.34 -10.57
CA THR A 91 -3.39 -3.79 -9.23
C THR A 91 -4.85 -3.88 -8.86
N THR A 92 -5.11 -4.63 -7.81
CA THR A 92 -6.46 -4.99 -7.39
C THR A 92 -6.62 -4.75 -5.89
N VAL A 93 -7.67 -4.02 -5.52
CA VAL A 93 -8.24 -4.06 -4.18
C VAL A 93 -9.18 -5.26 -4.14
N ILE A 94 -8.93 -6.19 -3.23
CA ILE A 94 -9.81 -7.34 -3.01
C ILE A 94 -10.60 -7.05 -1.74
N ALA A 95 -11.92 -7.06 -1.85
CA ALA A 95 -12.81 -6.87 -0.72
C ALA A 95 -13.86 -7.99 -0.68
N GLY A 96 -14.37 -8.28 0.50
CA GLY A 96 -15.36 -9.33 0.71
C GLY A 96 -15.57 -9.63 2.18
N THR A 97 -16.56 -10.47 2.44
CA THR A 97 -16.95 -10.88 3.80
C THR A 97 -16.32 -12.23 4.14
N LEU A 98 -16.06 -12.50 5.43
CA LEU A 98 -15.68 -13.85 5.87
C LEU A 98 -16.71 -14.87 5.39
N GLY A 99 -16.24 -16.03 4.91
CA GLY A 99 -17.08 -17.05 4.28
C GLY A 99 -17.27 -16.89 2.77
N SER A 100 -16.92 -15.76 2.16
CA SER A 100 -16.96 -15.64 0.69
C SER A 100 -15.81 -16.38 0.02
N SER A 101 -16.06 -16.95 -1.15
CA SER A 101 -15.13 -17.87 -1.81
C SER A 101 -13.76 -17.24 -2.11
N LEU A 102 -13.72 -15.96 -2.47
CA LEU A 102 -12.51 -15.18 -2.71
C LEU A 102 -11.71 -14.97 -1.44
N ILE A 103 -12.36 -14.55 -0.35
CA ILE A 103 -11.70 -14.32 0.94
C ILE A 103 -11.22 -15.64 1.54
N GLU A 104 -12.05 -16.68 1.49
CA GLU A 104 -11.70 -18.03 1.96
C GLU A 104 -10.54 -18.64 1.17
N ALA A 105 -10.40 -18.34 -0.13
CA ALA A 105 -9.24 -18.77 -0.91
C ALA A 105 -7.94 -18.11 -0.42
N LEU A 106 -7.98 -16.83 -0.06
CA LEU A 106 -6.83 -16.11 0.49
C LEU A 106 -6.46 -16.63 1.90
N ILE A 107 -7.46 -16.90 2.75
CA ILE A 107 -7.25 -17.49 4.09
C ILE A 107 -6.59 -18.87 3.95
N ARG A 108 -7.16 -19.77 3.13
CA ARG A 108 -6.60 -21.12 2.92
C ARG A 108 -5.18 -21.10 2.33
N ALA A 109 -4.87 -20.10 1.51
CA ALA A 109 -3.54 -19.91 0.95
C ALA A 109 -2.55 -19.24 1.94
N GLY A 110 -2.99 -18.89 3.15
CA GLY A 110 -2.17 -18.21 4.15
C GLY A 110 -1.77 -16.79 3.74
N LYS A 111 -2.55 -16.16 2.86
CA LYS A 111 -2.25 -14.83 2.29
C LYS A 111 -2.73 -13.69 3.16
N ILE A 112 -3.73 -13.95 4.00
CA ILE A 112 -4.32 -12.96 4.90
C ILE A 112 -4.51 -13.58 6.29
N ASP A 113 -4.25 -12.78 7.32
CA ASP A 113 -4.63 -13.10 8.69
C ASP A 113 -5.93 -12.38 9.07
N VAL A 114 -6.89 -13.14 9.57
CA VAL A 114 -8.21 -12.67 10.01
C VAL A 114 -8.48 -13.00 11.48
N GLY A 115 -7.47 -13.46 12.23
CA GLY A 115 -7.62 -13.90 13.63
C GLY A 115 -8.24 -12.83 14.53
N GLY A 116 -7.97 -11.55 14.25
CA GLY A 116 -8.55 -10.41 14.97
C GLY A 116 -10.05 -10.20 14.79
N LEU A 117 -10.72 -10.88 13.85
CA LEU A 117 -12.14 -10.69 13.54
C LEU A 117 -13.09 -11.60 14.33
N THR A 118 -12.57 -12.64 14.98
CA THR A 118 -13.43 -13.61 15.68
C THR A 118 -14.16 -12.95 16.85
N GLY A 119 -15.49 -13.07 16.85
CA GLY A 119 -16.34 -12.50 17.90
C GLY A 119 -16.48 -10.97 17.86
N GLN A 120 -15.96 -10.30 16.83
CA GLN A 120 -16.11 -8.86 16.66
C GLN A 120 -17.42 -8.53 15.95
N TRP A 121 -18.09 -7.47 16.41
CA TRP A 121 -19.21 -6.85 15.68
C TRP A 121 -18.65 -5.84 14.69
N GLU A 122 -18.99 -5.98 13.40
CA GLU A 122 -18.56 -5.05 12.34
C GLU A 122 -17.02 -4.84 12.27
N GLY A 123 -16.25 -5.86 12.65
CA GLY A 123 -14.80 -5.83 12.55
C GLY A 123 -14.32 -5.99 11.10
N TYR A 124 -13.23 -5.31 10.75
CA TYR A 124 -12.55 -5.45 9.45
C TYR A 124 -11.03 -5.50 9.61
N VAL A 125 -10.35 -6.07 8.62
CA VAL A 125 -8.90 -6.04 8.48
C VAL A 125 -8.58 -5.49 7.10
N GLU A 126 -7.66 -4.52 7.04
CA GLU A 126 -7.08 -4.01 5.81
C GLU A 126 -5.59 -4.34 5.79
N GLN A 127 -5.12 -4.91 4.68
CA GLN A 127 -3.72 -5.31 4.54
C GLN A 127 -3.26 -5.25 3.09
N VAL A 128 -2.01 -4.85 2.90
CA VAL A 128 -1.32 -4.99 1.63
C VAL A 128 -0.78 -6.42 1.53
N VAL A 129 -1.22 -7.15 0.51
CA VAL A 129 -0.79 -8.53 0.25
C VAL A 129 0.04 -8.57 -1.02
N GLU A 130 1.27 -9.08 -0.93
CA GLU A 130 2.05 -9.38 -2.12
C GLU A 130 1.59 -10.69 -2.77
N ARG A 131 1.30 -10.65 -4.07
CA ARG A 131 0.89 -11.81 -4.86
C ARG A 131 -0.28 -12.56 -4.20
N PRO A 132 -1.43 -11.91 -3.96
CA PRO A 132 -2.58 -12.55 -3.33
C PRO A 132 -3.17 -13.66 -4.21
N LEU A 133 -3.10 -13.47 -5.53
CA LEU A 133 -3.63 -14.38 -6.54
C LEU A 133 -2.68 -14.45 -7.75
N PRO A 134 -2.78 -15.46 -8.62
CA PRO A 134 -2.01 -15.50 -9.86
C PRO A 134 -2.19 -14.23 -10.70
N GLY A 135 -1.11 -13.48 -10.91
CA GLY A 135 -1.09 -12.27 -11.73
C GLY A 135 -1.53 -10.97 -11.03
N VAL A 136 -1.90 -11.03 -9.76
CA VAL A 136 -2.28 -9.87 -8.92
C VAL A 136 -1.11 -9.48 -8.03
#